data_AF-A0A7J4LMJ2-F1
#
_entry.id   AF-A0A7J4LMJ2-F1
#
_cell.length_a   1.000
_cell.length_b   1.000
_cell.length_c   1.000
_cell.angle_alpha   90.00
_cell.angle_beta   90.00
_cell.angle_gamma   90.00
#
_symmetry.space_group_name_H-M   'P 1'
#
loop_
_entity.id
_entity.type
_entity.pdbx_description
1 polymer ?
#
loop_
_entity_poly.entity_id
_entity_poly.type
_entity_poly.pdbx_seq_one_letter_code
_entity_poly.pdbx_strand_id
1 'polypeptide(L)' 'MKDIEIGEVSEKLSFNLSEYVRVLKLTRKPTREEFITIAKVSGAGILLIGIIGFILYILITELPRQMAGKI' A
#
# COMPACT_ATOMS: atom_id res chain seq x y z
N MET A 1 -13.87 35.17 -4.61
CA MET A 1 -14.44 34.08 -3.76
C MET A 1 -13.71 32.75 -3.95
N LYS A 2 -12.65 32.67 -4.78
CA LYS A 2 -11.78 31.49 -4.99
C LYS A 2 -10.36 31.68 -4.44
N ASP A 3 -10.08 32.87 -3.92
CA ASP A 3 -8.74 33.35 -3.55
C ASP A 3 -8.44 33.12 -2.06
N ILE A 4 -9.48 32.82 -1.28
CA ILE A 4 -9.45 32.63 0.17
C ILE A 4 -9.13 31.16 0.54
N GLU A 5 -9.45 30.18 -0.32
CA GLU A 5 -9.13 28.77 -0.06
C GLU A 5 -7.68 28.40 -0.41
N ILE A 6 -7.10 29.01 -1.44
CA ILE A 6 -5.72 28.70 -1.87
C ILE A 6 -4.70 29.25 -0.87
N GLY A 7 -4.99 30.40 -0.24
CA GLY A 7 -4.14 31.03 0.76
C GLY A 7 -4.00 30.21 2.05
N GLU A 8 -5.12 29.68 2.56
CA GLU A 8 -5.14 28.88 3.79
C GLU A 8 -4.48 27.50 3.59
N VAL A 9 -4.64 26.89 2.41
CA VAL A 9 -3.97 25.63 2.03
C VAL A 9 -2.47 25.84 1.82
N SER A 10 -2.03 26.97 1.27
CA SER A 10 -0.60 27.32 1.14
C SER A 10 0.07 27.59 2.50
N GLU A 11 -0.65 28.21 3.44
CA GLU A 11 -0.15 28.46 4.80
C GLU A 11 -0.05 27.14 5.60
N LYS A 12 -1.01 26.23 5.45
CA LYS A 12 -0.94 24.87 6.03
C LYS A 12 0.05 23.96 5.30
N LEU A 13 0.28 24.08 4.01
CA LEU A 13 1.31 23.30 3.31
C LEU A 13 2.73 23.81 3.58
N SER A 14 2.86 25.08 3.99
CA SER A 14 4.12 25.64 4.48
C SER A 14 4.47 25.19 5.91
N PHE A 15 3.79 24.17 6.47
CA PHE A 15 4.37 23.34 7.52
C PHE A 15 5.72 22.85 7.01
N ASN A 16 6.76 23.42 7.60
CA ASN A 16 8.08 23.55 7.01
C ASN A 16 8.60 22.19 6.56
N LEU A 17 8.89 22.02 5.26
CA LEU A 17 9.64 20.85 4.75
C LEU A 17 10.90 20.56 5.59
N SER A 18 11.48 21.61 6.20
CA SER A 18 12.54 21.55 7.20
C SER A 18 12.20 20.67 8.43
N GLU A 19 10.99 20.75 8.98
CA GLU A 19 10.52 19.93 10.09
C GLU A 19 10.36 18.46 9.68
N TYR A 20 9.75 18.19 8.52
CA TYR A 20 9.65 16.82 7.98
C TYR A 20 11.02 16.19 7.75
N VAL A 21 11.97 16.95 7.20
CA VAL A 21 13.36 16.51 7.02
C VAL A 21 14.03 16.22 8.37
N ARG A 22 13.77 17.02 9.41
CA ARG A 22 14.27 16.74 10.77
C ARG A 22 13.70 15.44 11.31
N VAL A 23 12.40 15.18 11.14
CA VAL A 23 11.77 13.91 11.55
C VAL A 23 12.39 12.73 10.81
N LEU A 24 12.55 12.81 9.49
CA LEU A 24 13.19 11.74 8.70
C LEU A 24 14.65 11.49 9.14
N LYS A 25 15.38 12.55 9.54
CA LYS A 25 16.74 12.42 10.08
C LYS A 25 16.76 11.84 11.51
N LEU A 26 15.71 12.04 12.30
CA LEU A 26 15.55 11.44 13.63
C LEU A 26 15.19 9.95 13.55
N THR A 27 14.51 9.51 12.49
CA THR A 27 14.17 8.09 12.31
C THR A 27 15.41 7.25 12.03
N ARG A 28 15.47 6.08 12.66
CA ARG A 28 16.54 5.10 12.44
C ARG A 28 16.37 4.45 11.06
N LYS A 29 17.39 4.57 10.21
CA LYS A 29 17.45 3.80 8.97
C LYS A 29 17.57 2.30 9.31
N PRO A 30 16.68 1.43 8.80
CA PRO A 30 16.73 0.00 9.10
C PRO A 30 18.02 -0.62 8.57
N THR A 31 18.58 -1.59 9.30
CA THR A 31 19.69 -2.39 8.78
C THR A 31 19.20 -3.33 7.69
N ARG A 32 20.13 -3.84 6.86
CA ARG A 32 19.76 -4.79 5.78
C ARG A 32 19.09 -6.05 6.33
N GLU A 33 19.52 -6.53 7.49
CA GLU A 33 18.97 -7.73 8.14
C GLU A 33 17.54 -7.50 8.65
N GLU A 34 17.28 -6.38 9.33
CA GLU A 34 15.94 -5.98 9.78
C GLU A 34 14.98 -5.85 8.59
N PHE A 35 15.43 -5.19 7.52
CA PHE A 35 14.64 -5.01 6.30
C PHE A 35 14.29 -6.35 5.65
N ILE A 36 15.26 -7.24 5.48
CA ILE A 36 15.04 -8.57 4.87
C ILE A 36 14.09 -9.40 5.73
N THR A 37 14.19 -9.31 7.05
CA THR A 37 13.33 -10.06 7.97
C THR A 37 11.87 -9.64 7.82
N ILE A 38 11.60 -8.34 7.83
CA ILE A 38 10.26 -7.79 7.62
C ILE A 38 9.76 -8.14 6.22
N ALA A 39 10.59 -7.96 5.19
CA ALA A 39 10.24 -8.26 3.80
C ALA A 39 9.87 -9.72 3.59
N LYS A 40 10.56 -10.67 4.23
CA LYS A 40 10.23 -12.10 4.18
C LYS A 40 8.86 -12.39 4.80
N VAL A 41 8.60 -11.83 5.98
CA VAL A 41 7.32 -12.03 6.69
C VAL A 41 6.15 -11.39 5.92
N SER A 42 6.32 -10.15 5.46
CA SER A 42 5.32 -9.46 4.63
C SER A 42 5.08 -10.17 3.30
N GLY A 43 6.15 -10.63 2.64
CA GLY A 43 6.05 -11.40 1.40
C GLY A 43 5.29 -12.72 1.59
N ALA A 44 5.54 -13.43 2.69
CA ALA A 44 4.79 -14.64 3.03
C ALA A 44 3.29 -14.36 3.26
N GLY A 45 2.96 -13.25 3.94
CA GLY A 45 1.58 -12.83 4.15
C GLY A 45 0.85 -12.47 2.85
N ILE A 46 1.50 -11.69 1.98
CA ILE A 46 0.94 -11.32 0.66
C ILE A 46 0.70 -12.57 -0.19
N LEU A 47 1.66 -13.50 -0.22
CA LEU A 47 1.54 -14.74 -0.98
C LEU A 47 0.35 -15.58 -0.48
N LEU A 48 0.20 -15.71 0.84
CA LEU A 48 -0.88 -16.49 1.45
C LEU A 48 -2.25 -15.91 1.08
N ILE A 49 -2.43 -14.59 1.25
CA ILE A 49 -3.69 -13.92 0.90
C ILE A 49 -3.95 -13.99 -0.61
N GLY A 50 -2.90 -13.83 -1.43
CA GLY A 50 -2.97 -13.97 -2.87
C GLY A 50 -3.44 -15.34 -3.32
N ILE A 51 -2.93 -16.42 -2.71
CA ILE A 51 -3.36 -17.80 -3.00
C ILE A 51 -4.83 -17.99 -2.61
N ILE A 52 -5.26 -17.50 -1.45
CA ILE A 52 -6.67 -17.60 -1.02
C ILE A 52 -7.58 -16.87 -2.03
N GLY A 53 -7.24 -15.64 -2.40
CA GLY A 53 -7.98 -14.89 -3.41
C GLY A 53 -7.98 -15.57 -4.78
N PHE A 54 -6.86 -16.20 -5.17
CA PHE A 54 -6.74 -16.94 -6.41
C PHE A 54 -7.60 -18.20 -6.44
N ILE A 55 -7.65 -18.96 -5.33
CA ILE A 55 -8.55 -20.11 -5.19
C ILE A 55 -10.00 -19.66 -5.31
N LEU A 56 -10.39 -18.58 -4.62
CA LEU A 56 -11.74 -18.04 -4.73
C LEU A 56 -12.07 -17.59 -6.15
N TYR A 57 -11.13 -16.96 -6.85
CA TYR A 57 -11.30 -16.57 -8.26
C TYR A 57 -11.58 -17.77 -9.16
N ILE A 58 -10.79 -18.84 -9.04
CA ILE A 58 -10.99 -20.06 -9.83
C ILE A 58 -12.37 -20.68 -9.52
N LEU A 59 -12.72 -20.77 -8.23
CA LEU A 59 -13.95 -21.41 -7.80
C LEU A 59 -15.20 -20.63 -8.23
N ILE A 60 -15.18 -19.30 -8.12
CA ILE A 60 -16.35 -18.46 -8.35
C ILE A 60 -16.43 -17.98 -9.80
N THR A 61 -15.31 -17.84 -10.50
CA THR A 61 -15.28 -17.22 -11.84
C THR A 61 -15.03 -18.25 -12.94
N GLU A 62 -13.97 -19.06 -12.82
CA GLU A 62 -13.58 -20.00 -13.90
C GLU A 62 -14.47 -21.25 -13.95
N LEU A 63 -14.82 -21.83 -12.79
CA LEU A 63 -15.73 -22.99 -12.75
C LEU A 63 -17.08 -22.72 -13.43
N PRO A 64 -17.85 -21.67 -13.08
CA PRO A 64 -19.12 -21.42 -13.76
C PRO A 64 -18.92 -20.97 -15.20
N ARG A 65 -17.81 -20.30 -15.55
CA ARG A 65 -17.50 -19.95 -16.95
C ARG A 65 -17.40 -21.18 -17.84
N GLN A 66 -16.75 -22.25 -17.36
CA GLN A 66 -16.63 -23.51 -18.11
C GLN A 66 -17.93 -24.32 -18.17
N MET A 67 -18.79 -24.21 -17.15
CA MET A 67 -20.08 -24.89 -17.12
C MET A 67 -21.16 -24.15 -17.93
N ALA A 68 -21.17 -22.82 -17.88
CA ALA A 68 -22.13 -21.97 -18.61
C ALA A 68 -21.76 -21.82 -20.10
N GLY A 69 -20.48 -21.95 -20.46
CA GLY A 69 -20.05 -21.98 -21.86
C GLY A 69 -20.34 -23.30 -22.58
N LYS A 70 -20.89 -24.29 -21.88
CA LYS A 70 -21.17 -25.64 -22.38
C LYS A 70 -22.67 -25.96 -22.50
N ILE A 71 -23.55 -24.98 -22.20
CA ILE A 71 -25.01 -25.04 -22.40
C ILE A 71 -25.36 -24.15 -23.60
#